data_AF-A0A1G6LIP3-F1
#
_entry.id   AF-A0A1G6LIP3-F1
#
_cell.length_a   1.000
_cell.length_b   1.000
_cell.length_c   1.000
_cell.angle_alpha   90.00
_cell.angle_beta   90.00
_cell.angle_gamma   90.00
#
_symmetry.space_group_name_H-M   'P 1'
#
loop_
_entity.id
_entity.type
_entity.pdbx_description
1 polymer ?
#
loop_
_entity_poly.entity_id
_entity_poly.type
_entity_poly.pdbx_seq_one_letter_code
_entity_poly.pdbx_strand_id
1 'polypeptide(L)'
;MNQKPSISVAKVLIDGFHLSEAKICLEQLLSENNKDDQALYLMGNIARREGHFAKAINYYNAALEANPGNKAAESGIEMLNEILAYRNTDLINP
;
A
#
# COMPACT_ATOMS: atom_id res chain seq x y z
N MET A 1 27.34 -0.22 -3.83
CA MET A 1 26.96 -0.89 -2.56
C MET A 1 25.53 -1.39 -2.75
N ASN A 2 25.32 -2.71 -2.84
CA ASN A 2 23.96 -3.27 -2.88
C ASN A 2 23.39 -3.12 -1.46
N GLN A 3 22.69 -2.02 -1.20
CA GLN A 3 21.94 -1.89 0.05
C GLN A 3 20.91 -3.01 0.10
N LYS A 4 20.92 -3.79 1.19
CA LYS A 4 19.88 -4.79 1.43
C LYS A 4 18.51 -4.09 1.45
N PRO A 5 17.47 -4.73 0.91
CA PRO A 5 16.13 -4.16 0.97
C PRO A 5 15.74 -3.90 2.43
N SER A 6 15.07 -2.77 2.68
CA SER A 6 14.58 -2.40 4.01
C SER A 6 13.38 -1.46 3.89
N ILE A 7 12.55 -1.43 4.93
CA ILE A 7 11.39 -0.53 5.01
C ILE A 7 11.81 0.94 4.84
N SER A 8 12.93 1.34 5.43
CA SER A 8 13.44 2.71 5.34
C SER A 8 13.81 3.07 3.89
N VAL A 9 14.46 2.17 3.15
CA VAL A 9 14.79 2.37 1.74
C VAL A 9 13.51 2.47 0.90
N ALA A 10 12.54 1.56 1.11
CA ALA A 10 11.28 1.60 0.41
C ALA A 10 10.52 2.92 0.63
N LYS A 11 10.50 3.45 1.86
CA LYS A 11 9.89 4.76 2.17
C LYS A 11 10.55 5.90 1.40
N VAL A 12 11.88 5.97 1.40
CA VAL A 12 12.64 6.99 0.65
C VAL A 12 12.33 6.92 -0.85
N LEU A 13 12.25 5.72 -1.42
CA LEU A 13 11.90 5.54 -2.83
C LEU A 13 10.47 6.01 -3.13
N ILE A 14 9.51 5.70 -2.26
CA ILE A 14 8.11 6.14 -2.38
C ILE A 14 8.02 7.67 -2.32
N ASP A 15 8.71 8.30 -1.38
CA ASP A 15 8.71 9.75 -1.20
C ASP A 15 9.37 10.47 -2.40
N GLY A 16 10.36 9.82 -3.02
CA GLY A 16 10.98 10.26 -4.27
C GLY A 16 10.21 9.89 -5.53
N PHE A 17 9.00 9.31 -5.45
CA PHE A 17 8.20 8.83 -6.59
C PHE A 17 8.86 7.73 -7.45
N HIS A 18 9.89 7.05 -6.94
CA HIS A 18 10.53 5.88 -7.56
C HIS A 18 9.72 4.61 -7.25
N LEU A 19 8.47 4.57 -7.73
CA LEU A 19 7.49 3.56 -7.33
C LEU A 19 7.85 2.14 -7.80
N SER A 20 8.51 2.02 -8.95
CA SER A 20 8.95 0.73 -9.49
C SER A 20 10.05 0.11 -8.64
N GLU A 21 11.07 0.89 -8.29
CA GLU A 21 12.16 0.47 -7.42
C GLU A 21 11.66 0.18 -6.00
N ALA A 22 10.71 0.97 -5.50
CA ALA A 22 10.07 0.71 -4.21
C ALA A 22 9.35 -0.65 -4.20
N LYS A 23 8.61 -0.99 -5.27
CA LYS A 23 7.95 -2.30 -5.40
C LYS A 23 8.96 -3.44 -5.37
N ILE A 24 10.02 -3.36 -6.16
CA ILE A 24 11.07 -4.40 -6.18
C ILE A 24 11.69 -4.57 -4.78
N CYS A 25 11.96 -3.45 -4.09
CA CYS A 25 12.49 -3.48 -2.73
C CYS A 25 11.52 -4.18 -1.76
N LEU A 26 10.22 -3.86 -1.83
CA LEU A 26 9.19 -4.46 -0.98
C LEU A 26 8.92 -5.93 -1.31
N GLU A 27 8.93 -6.31 -2.59
CA GLU A 27 8.80 -7.70 -3.04
C GLU A 27 9.95 -8.57 -2.51
N GLN A 28 11.17 -8.02 -2.48
CA GLN A 28 12.30 -8.72 -1.84
C GLN A 28 12.12 -8.87 -0.33
N LEU A 29 11.50 -7.90 0.37
CA LEU A 29 11.21 -8.02 1.81
C LEU A 29 10.12 -9.05 2.12
N LEU A 30 9.17 -9.18 1.21
CA LEU A 30 8.04 -10.11 1.32
C LEU A 30 8.38 -11.51 0.79
N SER A 31 9.54 -11.69 0.15
CA SER A 31 10.04 -13.01 -0.21
C SER A 31 10.27 -13.87 1.05
N GLU A 32 10.15 -15.20 0.92
CA GLU A 32 10.27 -16.18 2.02
C GLU A 32 9.11 -16.24 3.04
N ASN A 33 7.85 -16.15 2.57
CA ASN A 33 6.63 -16.22 3.42
C ASN A 33 6.56 -15.14 4.51
N ASN A 34 7.37 -14.08 4.40
CA ASN A 34 7.33 -12.97 5.31
C ASN A 34 6.07 -12.13 5.02
N LYS A 35 5.13 -12.11 5.97
CA LYS A 35 3.96 -11.24 5.97
C LYS A 35 4.24 -10.02 6.84
N ASP A 36 5.22 -9.21 6.45
CA ASP A 36 5.51 -7.96 7.16
C ASP A 36 4.38 -6.95 6.88
N ASP A 37 3.65 -6.56 7.92
CA ASP A 37 2.49 -5.68 7.79
C ASP A 37 2.87 -4.29 7.28
N GLN A 38 4.07 -3.81 7.61
CA GLN A 38 4.55 -2.51 7.14
C GLN A 38 4.88 -2.56 5.64
N ALA A 39 5.52 -3.63 5.16
CA ALA A 39 5.81 -3.81 3.75
C ALA A 39 4.52 -3.94 2.92
N LEU A 40 3.53 -4.71 3.40
CA LEU A 40 2.21 -4.84 2.77
C LEU A 40 1.47 -3.49 2.74
N TYR A 41 1.49 -2.75 3.84
CA TYR A 41 0.94 -1.39 3.90
C TYR A 41 1.60 -0.46 2.86
N LEU A 42 2.93 -0.51 2.73
CA LEU A 42 3.65 0.31 1.74
C LEU A 42 3.32 -0.11 0.30
N MET A 43 3.11 -1.39 0.01
CA MET A 43 2.60 -1.85 -1.30
C MET A 43 1.21 -1.27 -1.61
N GLY A 44 0.35 -1.18 -0.59
CA GLY A 44 -0.95 -0.51 -0.69
C GLY A 44 -0.81 0.98 -1.02
N ASN A 45 0.11 1.68 -0.36
CA ASN A 45 0.40 3.09 -0.64
C ASN A 45 0.88 3.33 -2.07
N ILE A 46 1.71 2.43 -2.59
CA ILE A 46 2.15 2.52 -3.99
C ILE A 46 0.96 2.31 -4.93
N ALA A 47 0.17 1.26 -4.73
CA ALA A 47 -1.01 1.01 -5.55
C ALA A 47 -2.01 2.18 -5.52
N ARG A 48 -2.19 2.82 -4.36
CA ARG A 48 -3.01 4.02 -4.20
C ARG A 48 -2.47 5.19 -5.03
N ARG A 49 -1.16 5.45 -4.98
CA ARG A 49 -0.52 6.53 -5.77
C ARG A 49 -0.65 6.30 -7.28
N GLU A 50 -0.73 5.05 -7.72
CA GLU A 50 -0.96 4.68 -9.12
C GLU A 50 -2.45 4.71 -9.53
N GLY A 51 -3.37 5.03 -8.61
CA GLY A 51 -4.82 5.02 -8.87
C GLY A 51 -5.45 3.62 -8.85
N HIS A 52 -4.69 2.59 -8.52
CA HIS A 52 -5.16 1.20 -8.41
C HIS A 52 -5.85 0.95 -7.06
N PHE A 53 -6.95 1.64 -6.78
CA PHE A 53 -7.60 1.64 -5.45
C PHE A 53 -8.03 0.26 -4.96
N ALA A 54 -8.60 -0.58 -5.82
CA ALA A 54 -8.97 -1.95 -5.45
C ALA A 54 -7.74 -2.77 -5.03
N LYS A 55 -6.62 -2.62 -5.73
CA LYS A 55 -5.36 -3.29 -5.39
C LYS A 55 -4.76 -2.75 -4.08
N ALA A 56 -4.89 -1.45 -3.85
CA ALA A 56 -4.46 -0.83 -2.59
C ALA A 56 -5.22 -1.40 -1.39
N ILE A 57 -6.56 -1.51 -1.49
CA ILE A 57 -7.40 -2.13 -0.45
C ILE A 57 -6.97 -3.58 -0.19
N ASN A 58 -6.69 -4.38 -1.23
CA ASN A 58 -6.22 -5.75 -1.05
C ASN A 58 -4.91 -5.82 -0.26
N TYR A 59 -3.94 -4.94 -0.54
CA TYR A 59 -2.70 -4.89 0.20
C TYR A 59 -2.88 -4.41 1.65
N TYR A 60 -3.77 -3.43 1.89
CA TYR A 60 -4.08 -3.00 3.23
C TYR A 60 -4.78 -4.10 4.04
N ASN A 61 -5.71 -4.85 3.45
CA ASN A 61 -6.31 -6.01 4.09
C ASN A 61 -5.27 -7.07 4.42
N ALA A 62 -4.34 -7.37 3.52
CA ALA A 62 -3.25 -8.31 3.80
C ALA A 62 -2.35 -7.83 4.97
N ALA A 63 -2.11 -6.52 5.08
CA ALA A 63 -1.39 -5.95 6.22
C ALA A 63 -2.16 -6.14 7.54
N LEU A 64 -3.49 -5.99 7.53
CA LEU A 64 -4.35 -6.23 8.69
C LEU A 64 -4.48 -7.72 9.04
N GLU A 65 -4.45 -8.62 8.05
CA GLU A 65 -4.37 -10.06 8.30
C GLU A 65 -3.07 -10.46 9.00
N ALA A 66 -1.96 -9.81 8.63
CA ALA A 66 -0.65 -10.02 9.26
C ALA A 66 -0.58 -9.41 10.66
N ASN A 67 -1.14 -8.20 10.82
CA ASN A 67 -1.18 -7.46 12.07
C ASN A 67 -2.49 -6.67 12.18
N PRO A 68 -3.50 -7.20 12.89
CA PRO A 68 -4.76 -6.50 13.11
C PRO A 68 -4.63 -5.14 13.80
N GLY A 69 -3.49 -4.85 14.45
CA GLY A 69 -3.20 -3.56 15.09
C GLY A 69 -2.62 -2.50 14.14
N ASN A 70 -2.47 -2.78 12.84
CA ASN A 70 -1.94 -1.82 11.88
C ASN A 70 -2.98 -0.75 11.51
N LYS A 71 -3.10 0.26 12.38
CA LYS A 71 -4.02 1.40 12.20
C LYS A 71 -3.78 2.18 10.91
N ALA A 72 -2.56 2.18 10.38
CA ALA A 72 -2.27 2.88 9.14
C ALA A 72 -2.91 2.19 7.92
N ALA A 73 -2.94 0.85 7.91
CA ALA A 73 -3.65 0.08 6.89
C ALA A 73 -5.17 0.25 7.00
N GLU A 74 -5.72 0.23 8.22
CA GLU A 74 -7.14 0.49 8.49
C GLU A 74 -7.57 1.87 7.96
N SER A 75 -6.89 2.94 8.37
CA SER A 75 -7.18 4.30 7.88
C SER A 75 -6.97 4.43 6.36
N GLY A 76 -6.05 3.67 5.77
CA GLY A 76 -5.87 3.61 4.32
C GLY A 76 -7.08 3.03 3.57
N ILE A 77 -7.75 2.03 4.15
CA ILE A 77 -8.98 1.45 3.60
C ILE A 77 -10.14 2.42 3.76
N GLU A 78 -10.31 3.02 4.94
CA GLU A 78 -11.37 4.00 5.21
C GLU A 78 -11.31 5.16 4.22
N MET A 79 -10.13 5.77 4.06
CA MET A 79 -9.90 6.85 3.08
C MET A 79 -10.28 6.44 1.65
N LEU A 80 -9.91 5.22 1.23
CA LEU A 80 -10.22 4.76 -0.13
C LEU A 80 -11.70 4.48 -0.32
N ASN A 81 -12.38 3.94 0.70
CA ASN A 81 -13.81 3.72 0.65
C ASN A 81 -14.58 5.05 0.56
N GLU A 82 -14.15 6.10 1.26
CA GLU A 82 -14.73 7.43 1.13
C GLU A 82 -14.56 8.01 -0.28
N ILE A 83 -13.35 7.91 -0.85
CA ILE A 83 -13.08 8.35 -2.23
C ILE A 83 -13.97 7.60 -3.23
N LEU A 84 -14.09 6.28 -3.08
CA LEU A 84 -14.91 5.46 -3.97
C LEU A 84 -16.41 5.74 -3.81
N ALA A 85 -16.88 5.96 -2.58
CA ALA A 85 -18.26 6.34 -2.31
C ALA A 85 -18.60 7.68 -2.99
N TYR A 86 -17.73 8.68 -2.87
CA TYR A 86 -17.91 9.98 -3.52
C TYR A 86 -17.95 9.86 -5.06
N ARG A 87 -17.05 9.07 -5.65
CA ARG A 87 -17.05 8.85 -7.11
C ARG A 87 -18.31 8.15 -7.60
N ASN A 88 -18.88 7.26 -6.80
CA ASN A 88 -20.12 6.57 -7.15
C ASN A 88 -21.34 7.47 -7.02
N THR A 89 -21.36 8.43 -6.08
CA THR A 89 -22.47 9.38 -5.95
C THR A 89 -22.49 10.43 -7.06
N ASP A 90 -21.33 10.87 -7.56
CA ASP A 90 -21.26 11.83 -8.67
C ASP A 90 -21.77 11.28 -10.02
N LEU A 91 -21.77 9.94 -10.19
CA LEU A 91 -22.35 9.27 -11.36
C LEU A 91 -23.88 9.15 -11.29
N ILE A 92 -24.48 9.43 -10.12
CA ILE A 92 -25.92 9.50 -9.90
C ILE A 92 -26.30 10.98 -9.77
N ASN A 93 -26.04 11.76 -10.82
CA ASN A 93 -26.64 13.08 -10.95
C ASN A 93 -27.57 13.03 -12.18
N PRO A 94 -28.91 13.13 -12.00
CA PRO A 94 -29.88 13.12 -13.10
C PRO A 94 -29.75 14.32 -14.03
#